data_AF-A0A0C2JDA6-F1
#
_entry.id   AF-A0A0C2JDA6-F1
#
_cell.length_a   1.000
_cell.length_b   1.000
_cell.length_c   1.000
_cell.angle_alpha   90.00
_cell.angle_beta   90.00
_cell.angle_gamma   90.00
#
_symmetry.space_group_name_H-M   'P 1'
#
loop_
_entity.id
_entity.type
_entity.pdbx_description
1 polymer ?
#
loop_
_entity_poly.entity_id
_entity_poly.type
_entity_poly.pdbx_seq_one_letter_code
_entity_poly.pdbx_strand_id
1 'polypeptide(L)'
;MVNGTIRYWAAAKEAAGKSEEPVSGATLADVLESVRSAYSGDDRMLRVLDRSSFVVDEYPVGGRPHAAVRLNEGYVIEVLPPFAGG
;
A
#
# COMPACT_ATOMS: atom_id res chain seq x y z
N MET A 1 9.36 -13.55 -6.93
CA MET A 1 8.47 -12.54 -6.33
C MET A 1 7.81 -13.21 -5.14
N VAL A 2 7.71 -12.54 -3.98
CA VAL A 2 7.05 -13.11 -2.81
C VAL A 2 5.61 -12.60 -2.74
N ASN A 3 4.72 -13.36 -2.12
CA ASN A 3 3.31 -13.03 -1.98
C ASN A 3 3.01 -12.51 -0.58
N GLY A 4 2.04 -11.62 -0.51
CA GLY A 4 1.58 -11.02 0.73
C GLY A 4 0.21 -10.38 0.56
N THR A 5 -0.16 -9.58 1.54
CA THR A 5 -1.46 -8.90 1.59
C THR A 5 -1.25 -7.41 1.78
N ILE A 6 -1.98 -6.60 1.02
CA ILE A 6 -2.10 -5.17 1.27
C ILE A 6 -3.45 -4.90 1.94
N ARG A 7 -3.44 -4.13 3.03
CA ARG A 7 -4.61 -3.75 3.81
C ARG A 7 -4.83 -2.26 3.69
N TYR A 8 -6.07 -1.87 3.41
CA TYR A 8 -6.46 -0.49 3.23
C TYR A 8 -7.27 -0.01 4.43
N TRP A 9 -6.94 1.19 4.90
CA TRP A 9 -7.60 1.82 6.03
C TRP A 9 -8.28 3.13 5.62
N ALA A 10 -9.35 3.50 6.32
CA ALA A 10 -10.07 4.77 6.15
C ALA A 10 -10.32 5.13 4.67
N ALA A 11 -9.82 6.28 4.20
CA ALA A 11 -10.03 6.76 2.84
C ALA A 11 -9.44 5.82 1.76
N ALA A 12 -8.44 5.00 2.10
CA ALA A 12 -7.86 4.02 1.18
C ALA A 12 -8.82 2.85 1.00
N LYS A 13 -9.47 2.40 2.07
CA LYS A 13 -10.50 1.35 1.99
C LYS A 13 -11.69 1.78 1.15
N GLU A 14 -12.15 3.01 1.35
CA GLU A 14 -13.24 3.63 0.61
C GLU A 14 -12.92 3.81 -0.89
N ALA A 15 -11.65 4.10 -1.21
CA ALA A 15 -11.19 4.23 -2.60
C ALA A 15 -10.95 2.87 -3.26
N ALA A 16 -10.35 1.92 -2.55
CA ALA A 16 -10.09 0.58 -3.05
C ALA A 16 -11.37 -0.28 -3.18
N GLY A 17 -12.43 0.08 -2.46
CA GLY A 17 -13.70 -0.67 -2.37
C GLY A 17 -13.60 -1.98 -1.59
N LYS A 18 -12.44 -2.24 -0.97
CA LYS A 18 -12.11 -3.49 -0.27
C LYS A 18 -11.19 -3.19 0.92
N SER A 19 -11.25 -4.02 1.96
CA SER A 19 -10.38 -3.86 3.14
C SER A 19 -8.97 -4.38 2.89
N GLU A 20 -8.82 -5.39 2.04
CA GLU A 20 -7.53 -6.01 1.73
C GLU A 20 -7.55 -6.72 0.38
N GLU A 21 -6.38 -6.93 -0.21
CA GLU A 21 -6.20 -7.79 -1.38
C GLU A 21 -4.82 -8.48 -1.40
N PRO A 22 -4.73 -9.64 -2.07
CA PRO A 22 -3.45 -10.30 -2.30
C PRO A 22 -2.59 -9.48 -3.28
N VAL A 23 -1.30 -9.41 -2.97
CA VAL A 23 -0.29 -8.74 -3.78
C VAL A 23 0.96 -9.58 -3.85
N SER A 24 1.74 -9.38 -4.91
CA SER A 24 3.03 -10.03 -5.09
C SER A 24 4.06 -8.96 -5.37
N GLY A 25 5.20 -9.01 -4.69
CA GLY A 25 6.30 -8.12 -4.96
C GLY A 25 7.55 -8.41 -4.14
N ALA A 26 8.72 -8.08 -4.66
CA ALA A 26 10.00 -8.26 -3.93
C ALA A 26 10.36 -7.08 -3.02
N THR A 27 9.76 -5.92 -3.27
CA THR A 27 9.95 -4.68 -2.49
C THR A 27 8.64 -3.93 -2.36
N LEU A 28 8.55 -2.99 -1.42
CA LEU A 28 7.38 -2.11 -1.32
C LEU A 28 7.16 -1.32 -2.62
N ALA A 29 8.22 -0.85 -3.28
CA ALA A 29 8.09 -0.12 -4.54
C ALA A 29 7.40 -0.95 -5.64
N ASP A 30 7.82 -2.21 -5.77
CA ASP A 30 7.28 -3.18 -6.74
C ASP A 30 5.78 -3.45 -6.49
N VAL A 31 5.40 -3.64 -5.22
CA VAL A 31 3.98 -3.80 -4.85
C VAL A 31 3.17 -2.53 -5.13
N LEU A 32 3.68 -1.35 -4.76
CA LEU A 32 2.96 -0.09 -4.99
C LEU A 32 2.82 0.23 -6.47
N GLU A 33 3.81 -0.10 -7.30
CA GLU A 33 3.70 0.04 -8.75
C GLU A 33 2.61 -0.90 -9.31
N SER A 34 2.58 -2.16 -8.86
CA SER A 34 1.53 -3.11 -9.24
C SER A 34 0.13 -2.61 -8.85
N VAL A 35 -0.04 -2.10 -7.62
CA VAL A 35 -1.31 -1.50 -7.16
C VAL A 35 -1.67 -0.28 -8.00
N ARG A 36 -0.72 0.62 -8.29
CA ARG A 36 -0.96 1.79 -9.16
C ARG A 36 -1.37 1.37 -10.57
N SER A 37 -0.77 0.32 -11.11
CA SER A 37 -1.14 -0.23 -12.42
C SER A 37 -2.56 -0.79 -12.38
N ALA A 38 -2.94 -1.51 -11.33
CA ALA A 38 -4.28 -2.07 -11.16
C ALA A 38 -5.35 -0.97 -11.03
N TYR A 39 -5.02 0.15 -10.41
CA TYR A 39 -5.90 1.30 -10.19
C TYR A 39 -5.63 2.49 -11.14
N SER A 40 -4.98 2.28 -12.29
CA SER A 40 -4.53 3.38 -13.17
C SER A 40 -5.65 4.28 -13.71
N GLY A 41 -6.91 3.84 -13.68
CA GLY A 41 -8.09 4.64 -14.03
C GLY A 41 -8.79 5.33 -12.85
N ASP A 42 -8.34 5.11 -11.61
CA ASP A 42 -8.98 5.60 -10.40
C ASP A 42 -8.13 6.70 -9.74
N ASP A 43 -8.32 7.93 -10.20
CA ASP A 43 -7.55 9.09 -9.73
C ASP A 43 -7.73 9.34 -8.22
N ARG A 44 -8.88 8.98 -7.64
CA ARG A 44 -9.11 9.05 -6.19
C ARG A 44 -8.19 8.08 -5.47
N MET A 45 -8.12 6.83 -5.90
CA MET A 45 -7.24 5.83 -5.31
C MET A 45 -5.76 6.22 -5.42
N LEU A 46 -5.33 6.67 -6.61
CA LEU A 46 -3.95 7.10 -6.82
C LEU A 46 -3.55 8.27 -5.91
N ARG A 47 -4.41 9.28 -5.76
CA ARG A 47 -4.18 10.40 -4.82
C ARG A 47 -4.14 9.96 -3.36
N VAL A 48 -5.01 9.03 -2.97
CA VAL A 48 -5.01 8.49 -1.60
C VAL A 48 -3.72 7.72 -1.34
N LEU A 49 -3.29 6.88 -2.29
CA LEU A 49 -2.07 6.09 -2.16
C LEU A 49 -0.81 6.97 -2.09
N ASP A 50 -0.75 8.06 -2.86
CA ASP A 50 0.38 9.00 -2.86
C ASP A 50 0.60 9.68 -1.51
N ARG A 51 -0.49 10.12 -0.86
CA ARG A 51 -0.42 10.78 0.44
C ARG A 51 -0.35 9.82 1.63
N SER A 52 -0.49 8.52 1.41
CA SER A 52 -0.56 7.52 2.49
C SER A 52 0.81 7.22 3.07
N SER A 53 0.82 6.90 4.37
CA SER A 53 1.95 6.25 5.03
C SER A 53 1.79 4.74 4.95
N PHE A 54 2.92 4.03 4.95
CA PHE A 54 2.94 2.58 4.85
C PHE A 54 3.56 1.95 6.10
N VAL A 55 2.99 0.83 6.53
CA VAL A 55 3.55 -0.06 7.54
C VAL A 55 3.75 -1.43 6.88
N VAL A 56 4.91 -2.05 7.12
CA VAL A 56 5.23 -3.38 6.60
C VAL A 56 5.53 -4.28 7.80
N ASP A 57 4.77 -5.36 7.95
CA ASP A 57 4.88 -6.31 9.06
C ASP A 57 4.97 -5.60 10.41
N GLU A 58 4.05 -4.66 10.67
CA GLU A 58 3.97 -3.83 11.89
C GLU A 58 5.05 -2.74 12.02
N TYR A 59 6.02 -2.67 11.10
CA TYR A 59 7.07 -1.65 11.10
C TYR A 59 6.76 -0.48 10.15
N PRO A 60 6.66 0.76 10.66
CA PRO A 60 6.41 1.92 9.80
C PRO A 60 7.57 2.14 8.83
N VAL A 61 7.25 2.35 7.55
CA VAL A 61 8.22 2.60 6.50
C VAL A 61 8.91 3.96 6.70
N GLY A 62 8.14 4.97 7.10
CA GLY A 62 8.64 6.33 7.30
C GLY A 62 9.21 6.93 6.02
N GLY A 63 10.29 7.70 6.12
CA GLY A 63 10.97 8.32 4.97
C GLY A 63 11.91 7.38 4.19
N ARG A 64 11.90 6.08 4.46
CA ARG A 64 12.78 5.12 3.76
C ARG A 64 12.33 5.01 2.29
N PRO A 65 13.27 4.98 1.33
CA PRO A 65 12.92 4.76 -0.06
C PRO A 65 12.24 3.38 -0.22
N HIS A 66 11.07 3.34 -0.84
CA HIS A 66 10.26 2.12 -0.94
C HIS A 66 10.99 0.96 -1.65
N ALA A 67 11.93 1.26 -2.55
CA ALA A 67 12.75 0.26 -3.22
C ALA A 67 13.78 -0.43 -2.29
N ALA A 68 14.11 0.20 -1.16
CA ALA A 68 15.00 -0.39 -0.14
C ALA A 68 14.25 -1.26 0.88
N VAL A 69 12.91 -1.18 0.91
CA VAL A 69 12.07 -2.00 1.81
C VAL A 69 11.84 -3.36 1.15
N ARG A 70 12.61 -4.36 1.58
CA ARG A 70 12.50 -5.75 1.12
C ARG A 70 11.32 -6.43 1.82
N LEU A 71 10.61 -7.26 1.05
CA LEU A 71 9.46 -8.03 1.54
C LEU A 71 9.84 -9.51 1.63
N ASN A 72 9.32 -10.19 2.65
CA ASN A 72 9.45 -11.63 2.83
C ASN A 72 8.13 -12.34 2.45
N GLU A 73 8.15 -13.64 2.19
CA GLU A 73 6.92 -14.40 1.93
C GLU A 73 5.93 -14.25 3.09
N GLY A 74 4.67 -13.96 2.76
CA GLY A 74 3.60 -13.73 3.73
C GLY A 74 3.57 -12.31 4.31
N TYR A 75 4.29 -11.34 3.71
CA TYR A 75 4.31 -9.96 4.18
C TYR A 75 2.91 -9.34 4.27
N VAL A 76 2.75 -8.41 5.21
CA VAL A 76 1.55 -7.56 5.31
C VAL A 76 1.95 -6.10 5.15
N ILE A 77 1.33 -5.42 4.18
CA ILE A 77 1.45 -3.97 3.98
C ILE A 77 0.16 -3.30 4.44
N GLU A 78 0.26 -2.25 5.23
CA GLU A 78 -0.89 -1.44 5.62
C GLU A 78 -0.78 -0.04 5.02
N VAL A 79 -1.86 0.40 4.37
CA VAL A 79 -1.99 1.71 3.76
C VAL A 79 -2.76 2.61 4.70
N LEU A 80 -2.05 3.55 5.31
CA LEU A 80 -2.56 4.49 6.29
C LEU A 80 -2.63 5.88 5.66
N PRO A 81 -3.76 6.26 5.04
CA PRO A 81 -3.94 7.62 4.61
C PRO A 81 -3.92 8.57 5.81
N PRO A 82 -3.46 9.82 5.64
CA PRO A 82 -3.54 10.81 6.69
C PRO A 82 -5.00 10.91 7.11
N PHE A 83 -5.24 10.88 8.41
CA PHE A 83 -6.57 11.20 8.93
C PHE A 83 -6.97 12.53 8.32
N ALA A 84 -8.04 12.52 7.52
CA ALA A 84 -8.74 13.73 7.19
C ALA A 84 -9.45 14.15 8.49
N GLY A 85 -8.69 14.71 9.43
CA GLY A 85 -9.26 15.49 10.52
C GLY A 85 -9.97 16.66 9.85
N GLY A 86 -11.30 16.55 9.80
CA GLY A 86 -12.17 17.72 9.65
C GLY A 86 -12.25 18.46 10.97
#